data_AF-A0A534YVH0-F1
#
_entry.id   AF-A0A534YVH0-F1
#
_cell.length_a   1.000
_cell.length_b   1.000
_cell.length_c   1.000
_cell.angle_alpha   90.00
_cell.angle_beta   90.00
_cell.angle_gamma   90.00
#
_symmetry.space_group_name_H-M   'P 1'
#
loop_
_entity.id
_entity.type
_entity.pdbx_description
1 polymer ?
#
loop_
_entity_poly.entity_id
_entity_poly.type
_entity_poly.pdbx_seq_one_letter_code
_entity_poly.pdbx_strand_id
1 'polypeptide(L)'
;MAKLTSAALAAHELGLAATFGGILFGESGLGKAVRVLPDEKDRSRVIDQAWRTYTIPKTIGLITTAATWLIGRSVFGGQFFGRKMRNLIVAKDVALGITVVSGIGAQVCGRMLSNEQPFPVDTNGRPSEGTPERAASLIRVVNLLGYVQLVAAGTALALTSALNIRGQRNPGWNAVARFLP
;
A
#
# COMPACT_ATOMS: atom_id res chain seq x y z
N MET A 1 12.47 -10.88 17.36
CA MET A 1 11.08 -10.42 17.54
C MET A 1 10.90 -10.00 18.98
N ALA A 2 10.90 -8.70 19.27
CA ALA A 2 9.90 -8.22 20.20
C ALA A 2 8.57 -8.83 19.74
N LYS A 3 7.81 -9.48 20.62
CA LYS A 3 6.66 -10.31 20.25
C LYS A 3 5.58 -9.45 19.54
N LEU A 4 5.78 -9.13 18.26
CA LEU A 4 4.69 -9.09 17.30
C LEU A 4 4.19 -10.52 17.34
N THR A 5 3.04 -10.70 17.98
CA THR A 5 2.34 -11.99 17.94
C THR A 5 2.22 -12.40 16.48
N SER A 6 2.15 -13.71 16.18
CA SER A 6 1.93 -14.18 14.82
C SER A 6 0.73 -13.47 14.16
N ALA A 7 -0.27 -13.11 14.98
CA ALA A 7 -1.41 -12.27 14.59
C ALA A 7 -1.01 -10.85 14.16
N ALA A 8 -0.14 -10.16 14.89
CA ALA A 8 0.31 -8.81 14.53
C ALA A 8 1.17 -8.81 13.25
N LEU A 9 2.01 -9.84 13.05
CA LEU A 9 2.73 -10.01 11.78
C LEU A 9 1.76 -10.30 10.63
N ALA A 10 0.79 -11.20 10.83
CA ALA A 10 -0.23 -11.48 9.82
C ALA A 10 -1.04 -10.23 9.47
N ALA A 11 -1.45 -9.44 10.46
CA ALA A 11 -2.17 -8.19 10.26
C ALA A 11 -1.33 -7.16 9.47
N HIS A 12 -0.03 -7.06 9.77
CA HIS A 12 0.90 -6.20 9.02
C HIS A 12 0.98 -6.59 7.53
N GLU A 13 1.17 -7.88 7.26
CA GLU A 13 1.30 -8.42 5.90
C GLU A 13 -0.03 -8.32 5.13
N LEU A 14 -1.17 -8.61 5.78
CA LEU A 14 -2.49 -8.44 5.18
C LEU A 14 -2.78 -6.98 4.79
N GLY A 15 -2.38 -6.02 5.63
CA GLY A 15 -2.54 -4.60 5.31
C GLY A 15 -1.69 -4.16 4.10
N LEU A 16 -0.46 -4.64 4.00
CA LEU A 16 0.39 -4.41 2.83
C LEU A 16 -0.15 -5.11 1.59
N ALA A 17 -0.61 -6.36 1.73
CA ALA A 17 -1.19 -7.14 0.64
C ALA A 17 -2.48 -6.50 0.10
N ALA A 18 -3.35 -5.99 0.97
CA ALA A 18 -4.53 -5.23 0.55
C ALA A 18 -4.12 -3.94 -0.19
N THR A 19 -3.10 -3.23 0.29
CA THR A 19 -2.60 -2.04 -0.40
C THR A 19 -2.05 -2.36 -1.79
N PHE A 20 -1.13 -3.33 -1.87
CA PHE A 20 -0.49 -3.75 -3.12
C PHE A 20 -1.50 -4.35 -4.10
N GLY A 21 -2.27 -5.34 -3.65
CA GLY A 21 -3.23 -6.07 -4.46
C GLY A 21 -4.38 -5.20 -4.93
N GLY A 22 -4.87 -4.28 -4.10
CA GLY A 22 -5.92 -3.35 -4.49
C GLY A 22 -5.53 -2.40 -5.62
N ILE A 23 -4.30 -1.87 -5.59
CA ILE A 23 -3.78 -1.03 -6.67
C ILE A 23 -3.58 -1.86 -7.94
N LEU A 24 -2.98 -3.04 -7.81
CA LEU A 24 -2.74 -3.93 -8.95
C LEU A 24 -4.04 -4.35 -9.63
N PHE A 25 -5.06 -4.74 -8.85
CA PHE A 25 -6.38 -5.09 -9.36
C PHE A 25 -7.11 -3.88 -9.97
N GLY A 26 -7.00 -2.71 -9.33
CA GLY A 26 -7.59 -1.47 -9.84
C GLY A 26 -7.09 -1.14 -11.26
N GLU A 27 -5.79 -1.27 -11.48
CA GLU A 27 -5.15 -0.99 -12.77
C GLU A 27 -5.37 -2.10 -13.80
N SER A 28 -5.14 -3.36 -13.41
CA SER A 28 -5.08 -4.48 -14.36
C SER A 28 -6.45 -5.14 -14.61
N GLY A 29 -7.30 -5.17 -13.60
CA GLY A 29 -8.61 -5.81 -13.62
C GLY A 29 -9.70 -4.78 -13.88
N LEU A 30 -10.05 -4.00 -12.85
CA LEU A 30 -11.17 -3.05 -12.89
C LEU A 30 -11.02 -2.03 -14.02
N GLY A 31 -9.85 -1.39 -14.11
CA GLY A 31 -9.56 -0.35 -15.09
C GLY A 31 -9.77 -0.79 -16.54
N LYS A 32 -9.49 -2.06 -16.85
CA LYS A 32 -9.74 -2.65 -18.18
C LYS A 32 -11.17 -3.14 -18.34
N ALA A 33 -11.74 -3.74 -17.29
CA ALA A 33 -13.06 -4.36 -17.32
C ALA A 33 -14.17 -3.34 -17.61
N VAL A 34 -14.04 -2.10 -17.18
CA VAL A 34 -15.06 -1.06 -17.43
C VAL A 34 -15.29 -0.75 -18.91
N ARG A 35 -14.40 -1.18 -19.82
CA ARG A 35 -14.62 -1.08 -21.27
C ARG A 35 -15.90 -1.76 -21.76
N VAL A 36 -16.41 -2.74 -21.02
CA VAL A 36 -17.68 -3.41 -21.36
C VAL A 36 -18.89 -2.47 -21.24
N LEU A 37 -18.74 -1.35 -20.52
CA LEU A 37 -19.77 -0.32 -20.39
C LEU A 37 -19.66 0.62 -21.61
N PRO A 38 -20.75 0.77 -22.40
CA PRO A 38 -20.73 1.67 -23.57
C PRO A 38 -20.57 3.14 -23.19
N ASP A 39 -21.22 3.58 -22.09
CA ASP A 39 -21.17 4.96 -21.63
C ASP A 39 -19.92 5.22 -20.75
N GLU A 40 -19.08 6.15 -21.19
CA GLU A 40 -17.87 6.59 -20.48
C GLU A 40 -18.15 7.18 -19.08
N LYS A 41 -19.32 7.80 -18.88
CA LYS A 41 -19.72 8.33 -17.56
C LYS A 41 -20.13 7.20 -16.61
N ASP A 42 -20.68 6.11 -17.13
CA ASP A 42 -20.97 4.93 -16.31
C ASP A 42 -19.68 4.21 -15.93
N ARG A 43 -18.66 4.21 -16.80
CA ARG A 43 -17.31 3.75 -16.44
C ARG A 43 -16.76 4.50 -15.23
N SER A 44 -16.83 5.84 -15.27
CA SER A 44 -16.30 6.68 -14.19
C SER A 44 -17.05 6.45 -12.86
N ARG A 45 -18.37 6.28 -12.91
CA ARG A 45 -19.21 5.94 -11.74
C ARG A 45 -18.84 4.59 -11.14
N VAL A 46 -18.65 3.56 -11.98
CA VAL A 46 -18.27 2.22 -11.50
C VAL A 46 -16.88 2.23 -10.89
N ILE A 47 -15.92 2.93 -11.50
CA ILE A 47 -14.57 3.12 -10.94
C ILE A 47 -14.65 3.81 -9.57
N ASP A 48 -15.39 4.92 -9.48
CA ASP A 48 -15.53 5.69 -8.23
C ASP A 48 -16.17 4.85 -7.12
N GLN A 49 -17.29 4.17 -7.44
CA GLN A 49 -18.00 3.33 -6.49
C GLN A 49 -17.12 2.18 -5.98
N ALA A 50 -16.40 1.50 -6.87
CA ALA A 50 -15.46 0.45 -6.50
C ALA A 50 -14.32 0.98 -5.63
N TRP A 51 -13.76 2.14 -5.98
CA TRP A 51 -12.69 2.78 -5.21
C TRP A 51 -13.15 3.22 -3.81
N ARG A 52 -14.34 3.83 -3.68
CA ARG A 52 -14.93 4.22 -2.40
C ARG A 52 -15.17 3.00 -1.50
N THR A 53 -15.70 1.93 -2.08
CA THR A 53 -15.97 0.67 -1.37
C THR A 53 -14.67 0.03 -0.87
N TYR A 54 -13.64 -0.05 -1.73
CA TYR A 54 -12.36 -0.64 -1.38
C TYR A 54 -11.50 0.23 -0.45
N THR A 55 -11.75 1.53 -0.40
CA THR A 55 -11.01 2.47 0.44
C THR A 55 -11.12 2.14 1.93
N ILE A 56 -12.26 1.61 2.39
CA ILE A 56 -12.45 1.23 3.80
C ILE A 56 -11.46 0.13 4.23
N PRO A 57 -11.50 -1.09 3.65
CA PRO A 57 -10.57 -2.15 4.05
C PRO A 57 -9.11 -1.78 3.77
N LYS A 58 -8.82 -1.06 2.68
CA LYS A 58 -7.46 -0.58 2.39
C LYS A 58 -6.92 0.35 3.48
N THR A 59 -7.74 1.28 3.97
CA THR A 59 -7.32 2.26 4.99
C THR A 59 -7.06 1.58 6.33
N ILE A 60 -7.95 0.66 6.73
CA ILE A 60 -7.74 -0.17 7.93
C ILE A 60 -6.43 -0.95 7.80
N GLY A 61 -6.19 -1.58 6.65
CA GLY A 61 -4.96 -2.29 6.35
C GLY A 61 -3.72 -1.40 6.49
N LEU A 62 -3.72 -0.23 5.86
CA LEU A 62 -2.60 0.71 5.89
C LEU A 62 -2.27 1.20 7.31
N ILE A 63 -3.30 1.56 8.10
CA ILE A 63 -3.13 1.96 9.50
C ILE A 63 -2.56 0.80 10.33
N THR A 64 -3.09 -0.40 10.13
CA THR A 64 -2.64 -1.61 10.83
C THR A 64 -1.17 -1.91 10.51
N THR A 65 -0.79 -1.87 9.24
CA THR A 65 0.60 -2.02 8.79
C THR A 65 1.52 -0.98 9.44
N ALA A 66 1.12 0.30 9.45
CA ALA A 66 1.91 1.37 10.02
C ALA A 66 2.08 1.21 11.55
N ALA A 67 0.98 0.95 12.26
CA ALA A 67 0.99 0.78 13.71
C ALA A 67 1.85 -0.41 14.15
N THR A 68 1.66 -1.58 13.52
CA THR A 68 2.44 -2.78 13.81
C THR A 68 3.93 -2.58 13.56
N TRP A 69 4.29 -1.84 12.50
CA TRP A 69 5.69 -1.52 12.22
C TRP A 69 6.29 -0.57 13.26
N LEU A 70 5.60 0.52 13.59
CA LEU A 70 6.10 1.51 14.57
C LEU A 70 6.26 0.91 15.96
N ILE A 71 5.30 0.09 16.39
CA ILE A 71 5.38 -0.66 17.65
C ILE A 71 6.54 -1.66 17.61
N GLY A 72 6.71 -2.40 16.52
CA GLY A 72 7.86 -3.28 16.38
C GLY A 72 9.17 -2.50 16.49
N ARG A 73 9.27 -1.38 15.75
CA ARG A 73 10.47 -0.54 15.63
C ARG A 73 10.93 0.06 16.95
N SER A 74 10.02 0.42 17.85
CA SER A 74 10.34 0.99 19.17
C SER A 74 10.95 -0.04 20.12
N VAL A 75 10.58 -1.32 20.00
CA VAL A 75 11.12 -2.39 20.86
C VAL A 75 12.47 -2.95 20.35
N PHE A 76 12.82 -2.73 19.08
CA PHE A 76 14.11 -3.14 18.49
C PHE A 76 15.28 -2.16 18.74
N GLY A 77 15.09 -1.15 19.58
CA GLY A 77 16.11 -0.15 19.88
C GLY A 77 17.28 -0.69 20.70
N GLY A 78 18.43 -0.94 20.07
CA GLY A 78 19.69 -0.53 20.71
C GLY A 78 20.95 -1.38 20.55
N GLN A 79 20.93 -2.72 20.57
CA GLN A 79 22.20 -3.44 20.88
C GLN A 79 22.56 -4.68 20.03
N PHE A 80 21.74 -5.14 19.07
CA PHE A 80 21.94 -6.46 18.44
C PHE A 80 22.07 -6.49 16.91
N PHE A 81 22.28 -5.34 16.24
CA PHE A 81 22.20 -5.29 14.77
C PHE A 81 23.45 -4.71 14.10
N GLY A 82 24.15 -5.56 13.35
CA GLY A 82 25.26 -5.14 12.47
C GLY A 82 24.80 -4.21 11.34
N ARG A 83 25.75 -3.50 10.71
CA ARG A 83 25.51 -2.43 9.70
C ARG A 83 24.55 -2.84 8.58
N LYS A 84 24.62 -4.08 8.10
CA LYS A 84 23.72 -4.61 7.06
C LYS A 84 22.26 -4.71 7.51
N MET A 85 22.00 -5.13 8.75
CA MET A 85 20.63 -5.20 9.28
C MET A 85 20.03 -3.80 9.48
N ARG A 86 20.85 -2.86 9.99
CA ARG A 86 20.45 -1.46 10.13
C ARG A 86 20.01 -0.85 8.80
N ASN A 87 20.76 -1.10 7.73
CA ASN A 87 20.41 -0.59 6.40
C ASN A 87 19.07 -1.14 5.88
N LEU A 88 18.76 -2.43 6.14
CA LEU A 88 17.48 -3.03 5.74
C LEU A 88 16.30 -2.44 6.52
N ILE A 89 16.48 -2.21 7.81
CA ILE A 89 15.46 -1.57 8.65
C ILE A 89 15.18 -0.16 8.14
N VAL A 90 16.23 0.64 7.88
CA VAL A 90 16.08 1.99 7.32
C VAL A 90 15.42 1.95 5.94
N ALA A 91 15.81 1.02 5.07
CA ALA A 91 15.16 0.86 3.77
C ALA A 91 13.66 0.54 3.92
N LYS A 92 13.29 -0.29 4.90
CA LYS A 92 11.88 -0.61 5.18
C LYS A 92 11.13 0.58 5.78
N ASP A 93 11.76 1.33 6.68
CA ASP A 93 11.24 2.58 7.25
C ASP A 93 10.88 3.56 6.12
N VAL A 94 11.81 3.76 5.16
CA VAL A 94 11.59 4.63 4.00
C VAL A 94 10.48 4.09 3.10
N ALA A 95 10.49 2.80 2.76
CA ALA A 95 9.47 2.20 1.90
C ALA A 95 8.06 2.30 2.50
N LEU A 96 7.91 2.03 3.81
CA LEU A 96 6.64 2.17 4.50
C LEU A 96 6.22 3.64 4.63
N GLY A 97 7.16 4.55 4.92
CA GLY A 97 6.89 5.98 4.96
C GLY A 97 6.33 6.49 3.63
N ILE A 98 6.98 6.12 2.51
CA ILE A 98 6.49 6.44 1.16
C ILE A 98 5.10 5.84 0.95
N THR A 99 4.90 4.56 1.27
CA THR A 99 3.61 3.87 1.11
C THR A 99 2.46 4.60 1.82
N VAL A 100 2.69 5.07 3.05
CA VAL A 100 1.69 5.79 3.84
C VAL A 100 1.44 7.18 3.27
N VAL A 101 2.49 7.95 2.98
CA VAL A 101 2.37 9.31 2.44
C VAL A 101 1.66 9.31 1.08
N SER A 102 2.08 8.43 0.16
CA SER A 102 1.42 8.30 -1.14
C SER A 102 -0.02 7.82 -1.01
N GLY A 103 -0.31 6.94 -0.04
CA GLY A 103 -1.67 6.47 0.23
C GLY A 103 -2.61 7.57 0.73
N ILE A 104 -2.13 8.42 1.65
CA ILE A 104 -2.89 9.59 2.11
C ILE A 104 -3.12 10.56 0.96
N GLY A 105 -2.07 10.87 0.18
CA GLY A 105 -2.19 11.74 -1.00
C GLY A 105 -3.21 11.20 -2.00
N ALA A 106 -3.14 9.91 -2.33
CA ALA A 106 -4.08 9.26 -3.25
C ALA A 106 -5.51 9.29 -2.72
N GLN A 107 -5.71 9.21 -1.40
CA GLN A 107 -7.03 9.35 -0.79
C GLN A 107 -7.60 10.76 -0.89
N VAL A 108 -6.78 11.78 -0.64
CA VAL A 108 -7.21 13.18 -0.76
C VAL A 108 -7.54 13.52 -2.20
N CYS A 109 -6.64 13.22 -3.15
CA CYS A 109 -6.87 13.47 -4.57
C CYS A 109 -8.03 12.62 -5.12
N GLY A 110 -8.16 11.37 -4.66
CA GLY A 110 -9.26 10.50 -5.02
C GLY A 110 -10.62 11.06 -4.59
N ARG A 111 -10.74 11.57 -3.35
CA ARG A 111 -11.98 12.22 -2.89
C ARG A 111 -12.30 13.50 -3.67
N MET A 112 -11.29 14.30 -3.98
CA MET A 112 -11.47 15.48 -4.83
C MET A 112 -12.00 15.07 -6.21
N LEU A 113 -11.44 14.01 -6.79
CA LEU A 113 -11.89 13.46 -8.06
C LEU A 113 -13.32 12.91 -7.97
N SER A 114 -13.66 12.22 -6.89
CA SER A 114 -15.01 11.69 -6.65
C SER A 114 -16.09 12.78 -6.59
N ASN A 115 -15.74 14.00 -6.19
CA ASN A 115 -16.67 15.13 -6.14
C ASN A 115 -16.93 15.77 -7.51
N GLU A 116 -16.04 15.55 -8.47
CA GLU A 116 -16.18 16.05 -9.85
C GLU A 116 -17.00 15.08 -10.73
N GLN A 117 -17.38 13.91 -10.21
CA GLN A 117 -18.12 12.88 -10.95
C GLN A 117 -19.58 13.32 -11.23
N PRO A 118 -20.19 12.86 -12.34
CA PRO A 118 -19.62 12.00 -13.39
C PRO A 118 -18.89 12.78 -14.48
N PHE A 119 -17.77 12.25 -14.97
CA PHE A 119 -17.07 12.73 -16.16
C PHE A 119 -16.71 11.57 -17.08
N PRO A 120 -16.62 11.79 -18.39
CA PRO A 120 -16.26 10.72 -19.32
C PRO A 120 -14.81 10.26 -19.05
N VAL A 121 -14.60 8.95 -19.04
CA VAL A 121 -13.31 8.25 -18.86
C VAL A 121 -13.23 7.16 -19.90
N ASP A 122 -12.07 7.03 -20.56
CA ASP A 122 -11.85 5.92 -21.48
C ASP A 122 -11.65 4.61 -20.70
N THR A 123 -10.39 4.29 -20.38
CA THR A 123 -9.98 2.99 -19.83
C THR A 123 -8.79 3.18 -18.89
N ASN A 124 -8.64 2.29 -17.90
CA ASN A 124 -7.56 2.32 -16.90
C ASN A 124 -7.52 3.64 -16.11
N GLY A 125 -8.70 4.24 -15.91
CA GLY A 125 -8.78 5.56 -15.30
C GLY A 125 -7.92 6.60 -16.04
N ARG A 126 -7.88 6.57 -17.38
CA ARG A 126 -7.25 7.63 -18.19
C ARG A 126 -8.33 8.65 -18.62
N PRO A 127 -7.99 9.94 -18.68
CA PRO A 127 -8.92 10.95 -19.18
C PRO A 127 -9.28 10.66 -20.65
N SER A 128 -10.54 10.85 -21.03
CA SER A 128 -10.97 10.90 -22.42
C SER A 128 -11.01 12.35 -22.93
N GLU A 129 -11.25 12.55 -24.23
CA GLU A 129 -11.26 13.89 -24.86
C GLU A 129 -12.29 14.85 -24.24
N GLY A 130 -13.35 14.31 -23.61
CA GLY A 130 -14.38 15.09 -22.93
C GLY A 130 -14.14 15.30 -21.43
N THR A 131 -13.05 14.80 -20.84
CA THR A 131 -12.79 14.94 -19.40
C THR A 131 -12.39 16.38 -19.07
N PRO A 132 -13.04 17.05 -18.09
CA PRO A 132 -12.62 18.38 -17.64
C PRO A 132 -11.14 18.40 -17.22
N GLU A 133 -10.40 19.47 -17.54
CA GLU A 133 -8.96 19.56 -17.28
C GLU A 133 -8.59 19.31 -15.81
N ARG A 134 -9.44 19.79 -14.89
CA ARG A 134 -9.27 19.57 -13.45
C ARG A 134 -9.34 18.09 -13.10
N ALA A 135 -10.36 17.38 -13.57
CA ALA A 135 -10.48 15.93 -13.37
C ALA A 135 -9.33 15.18 -14.02
N ALA A 136 -8.90 15.57 -15.23
CA ALA A 136 -7.77 14.98 -15.93
C ALA A 136 -6.44 15.16 -15.17
N SER A 137 -6.25 16.30 -14.50
CA SER A 137 -5.07 16.53 -13.63
C SER A 137 -5.10 15.63 -12.39
N LEU A 138 -6.26 15.53 -11.72
CA LEU A 138 -6.44 14.71 -10.53
C LEU A 138 -6.25 13.22 -10.83
N ILE A 139 -6.78 12.75 -11.96
CA ILE A 139 -6.55 11.39 -12.47
C ILE A 139 -5.06 11.09 -12.59
N ARG A 140 -4.29 11.98 -13.24
CA ARG A 140 -2.85 11.80 -13.43
C ARG A 140 -2.11 11.73 -12.10
N VAL A 141 -2.48 12.59 -11.14
CA VAL A 141 -1.90 12.59 -9.79
C VAL A 141 -2.24 11.30 -9.04
N VAL A 142 -3.50 10.86 -9.06
CA VAL A 142 -3.93 9.63 -8.40
C VAL A 142 -3.21 8.42 -8.98
N ASN A 143 -3.07 8.33 -10.31
CA ASN A 143 -2.35 7.22 -10.96
C ASN A 143 -0.87 7.22 -10.60
N LEU A 144 -0.21 8.39 -10.60
CA LEU A 144 1.17 8.52 -10.17
C LEU A 144 1.36 8.06 -8.72
N LEU A 145 0.52 8.57 -7.80
CA LEU A 145 0.57 8.19 -6.39
C LEU A 145 0.27 6.70 -6.20
N GLY A 146 -0.64 6.13 -7.00
CA GLY A 146 -0.94 4.70 -7.03
C GLY A 146 0.29 3.87 -7.40
N TYR A 147 0.99 4.20 -8.49
CA TYR A 147 2.21 3.46 -8.87
C TYR A 147 3.34 3.62 -7.86
N VAL A 148 3.55 4.82 -7.31
CA VAL A 148 4.52 5.05 -6.23
C VAL A 148 4.17 4.17 -5.02
N GLN A 149 2.91 4.16 -4.62
CA GLN A 149 2.43 3.36 -3.50
C GLN A 149 2.58 1.86 -3.77
N LEU A 150 2.31 1.40 -4.99
CA LEU A 150 2.45 0.00 -5.40
C LEU A 150 3.89 -0.49 -5.25
N VAL A 151 4.84 0.28 -5.80
CA VAL A 151 6.28 -0.05 -5.74
C VAL A 151 6.77 0.00 -4.30
N ALA A 152 6.37 1.02 -3.53
CA ALA A 152 6.77 1.18 -2.14
C ALA A 152 6.21 0.04 -1.25
N ALA A 153 4.94 -0.33 -1.41
CA ALA A 153 4.31 -1.42 -0.68
C ALA A 153 4.94 -2.78 -1.03
N GLY A 154 5.19 -3.03 -2.32
CA GLY A 154 5.88 -4.23 -2.79
C GLY A 154 7.32 -4.32 -2.24
N THR A 155 8.02 -3.19 -2.19
CA THR A 155 9.36 -3.10 -1.58
C THR A 155 9.30 -3.40 -0.07
N ALA A 156 8.31 -2.84 0.64
CA ALA A 156 8.12 -3.10 2.06
C ALA A 156 7.85 -4.59 2.34
N LEU A 157 7.01 -5.25 1.54
CA LEU A 157 6.77 -6.71 1.61
C LEU A 157 8.06 -7.51 1.40
N ALA A 158 8.82 -7.19 0.35
CA ALA A 158 10.09 -7.87 0.06
C ALA A 158 11.10 -7.69 1.20
N LEU A 159 11.16 -6.49 1.79
CA LEU A 159 12.02 -6.20 2.93
C LEU A 159 11.54 -6.90 4.21
N THR A 160 10.24 -7.04 4.45
CA THR A 160 9.76 -7.87 5.58
C THR A 160 10.23 -9.30 5.44
N SER A 161 10.07 -9.90 4.26
CA SER A 161 10.53 -11.26 3.98
C SER A 161 12.04 -11.40 4.20
N ALA A 162 12.83 -10.47 3.64
CA ALA A 162 14.28 -10.48 3.80
C ALA A 162 14.74 -10.31 5.26
N LEU A 163 14.03 -9.49 6.05
CA LEU A 163 14.28 -9.32 7.47
C LEU A 163 13.92 -10.58 8.27
N ASN A 164 12.79 -11.23 7.96
CA ASN A 164 12.36 -12.47 8.60
C ASN A 164 13.37 -13.61 8.36
N ILE A 165 13.80 -13.81 7.11
CA ILE A 165 14.80 -14.82 6.75
C ILE A 165 16.14 -14.56 7.46
N ARG A 166 16.60 -13.30 7.51
CA ARG A 166 17.87 -12.95 8.18
C ARG A 166 17.77 -13.04 9.70
N GLY A 167 16.62 -12.71 10.28
CA GLY A 167 16.35 -12.88 11.70
C GLY A 167 16.49 -14.35 12.13
N GLN A 168 15.98 -15.28 11.33
CA GLN A 168 16.10 -16.73 11.57
C GLN A 168 17.53 -17.27 11.40
N ARG A 169 18.40 -16.59 10.63
CA ARG A 169 19.79 -17.02 10.41
C ARG A 169 20.78 -16.49 11.44
N ASN A 170 20.36 -15.65 12.38
CA ASN A 170 21.27 -15.11 13.40
C ASN A 170 21.43 -16.15 14.56
N PRO A 171 22.63 -16.72 14.77
CA PRO A 171 22.84 -17.78 15.77
C PRO A 171 22.61 -17.30 17.22
N GLY A 172 22.91 -16.03 17.54
CA GLY A 172 22.59 -15.46 18.85
C GLY A 172 21.08 -15.32 19.08
N TRP A 173 20.32 -15.06 18.02
CA TRP A 173 18.86 -15.04 18.06
C TRP A 173 18.26 -16.44 18.14
N ASN A 174 18.80 -17.44 17.42
CA ASN A 174 18.36 -18.83 17.52
C ASN A 174 18.64 -19.45 18.90
N ALA A 175 19.75 -19.07 19.54
CA ALA A 175 20.05 -19.48 20.91
C ALA A 175 19.01 -18.91 21.89
N VAL A 176 18.67 -17.62 21.79
CA VAL A 176 17.66 -16.97 22.65
C VAL A 176 16.23 -17.43 22.33
N ALA A 177 15.90 -17.68 21.06
CA ALA A 177 14.59 -18.13 20.62
C ALA A 177 14.26 -19.58 21.05
N ARG A 178 15.26 -20.42 21.33
CA ARG A 178 15.06 -21.77 21.86
C ARG A 178 14.64 -21.80 23.33
N PHE A 179 14.90 -20.74 24.08
CA PHE A 179 14.58 -20.63 25.51
C PHE A 179 13.41 -19.69 25.80
N LEU A 180 12.77 -19.15 24.76
CA LEU A 180 11.58 -18.32 24.90
C LEU A 180 10.36 -19.13 24.43
N PRO A 181 9.27 -19.18 25.22
CA PRO A 181 8.02 -19.83 24.82
C PRO A 181 7.31 -19.09 23.69
#